data_AF-A0A3D6EL81-F1
#
_entry.id   AF-A0A3D6EL81-F1
#
_cell.length_a   1.000
_cell.length_b   1.000
_cell.length_c   1.000
_cell.angle_alpha   90.00
_cell.angle_beta   90.00
_cell.angle_gamma   90.00
#
_symmetry.space_group_name_H-M   'P 1'
#
loop_
_entity.id
_entity.type
_entity.pdbx_description
1 polymer ?
#
loop_
_entity_poly.entity_id
_entity_poly.type
_entity_poly.pdbx_seq_one_letter_code
_entity_poly.pdbx_strand_id
1 'polypeptide(L)'
;WKGRTLQASQCNNMYIFPGVGLGALVCKATRITDSMFLAASKAISAFVTPEQEATGLLLPEMKDIRQVSAAVAKAVSKEARDSGLGRLLDDEKLEAIIAKAQWEPHYTAYRPGAPRQAD
;
A
#
# COMPACT_ATOMS: atom_id res chain seq x y z
N TRP A 1 -16.43 11.74 25.29
CA TRP A 1 -17.16 13.00 25.09
C TRP A 1 -18.63 12.84 25.47
N LYS A 2 -19.17 13.66 26.40
CA LYS A 2 -20.57 13.61 26.86
C LYS A 2 -21.06 12.18 27.19
N GLY A 3 -20.29 11.44 28.00
CA GLY A 3 -20.63 10.06 28.39
C GLY A 3 -20.38 8.98 27.32
N ARG A 4 -19.89 9.34 26.13
CA ARG A 4 -19.54 8.39 25.06
C ARG A 4 -18.03 8.24 24.91
N THR A 5 -17.55 7.03 24.66
CA THR A 5 -16.18 6.78 24.20
C THR A 5 -16.08 7.11 22.71
N LEU A 6 -15.06 7.88 22.33
CA LEU A 6 -14.76 8.18 20.92
C LEU A 6 -13.36 7.65 20.62
N GLN A 7 -13.24 6.93 19.52
CA GLN A 7 -11.95 6.46 19.03
C GLN A 7 -11.40 7.49 18.04
N ALA A 8 -10.27 8.09 18.36
CA ALA A 8 -9.61 9.04 17.47
C ALA A 8 -8.74 8.29 16.46
N SER A 9 -8.94 8.54 15.17
CA SER A 9 -8.07 8.04 14.12
C SER A 9 -6.69 8.70 14.18
N GLN A 10 -5.62 7.91 14.08
CA GLN A 10 -4.27 8.46 13.94
C GLN A 10 -4.00 8.79 12.47
N CYS A 11 -3.95 10.07 12.13
CA CYS A 11 -3.56 10.52 10.80
C CYS A 11 -2.04 10.40 10.64
N ASN A 12 -1.59 9.24 10.17
CA ASN A 12 -0.19 8.90 10.04
C ASN A 12 0.14 8.57 8.57
N ASN A 13 1.33 8.98 8.12
CA ASN A 13 1.82 8.70 6.79
C ASN A 13 2.03 7.20 6.50
N MET A 14 1.99 6.35 7.52
CA MET A 14 2.02 4.88 7.40
C MET A 14 0.92 4.35 6.46
N TYR A 15 -0.22 5.03 6.34
CA TYR A 15 -1.29 4.65 5.41
C TYR A 15 -0.96 4.95 3.94
N ILE A 16 -0.03 5.87 3.67
CA ILE A 16 0.28 6.38 2.33
C ILE A 16 1.58 5.79 1.80
N PHE A 17 2.70 6.05 2.48
CA PHE A 17 4.03 5.87 1.88
C PHE A 17 4.39 4.41 1.53
N PRO A 18 4.04 3.39 2.33
CA PRO A 18 4.29 2.01 1.94
C PRO A 18 3.58 1.62 0.64
N GLY A 19 2.31 1.99 0.49
CA GLY A 19 1.52 1.70 -0.70
C GLY A 19 1.97 2.49 -1.92
N VAL A 20 2.24 3.80 -1.77
CA VAL A 20 2.76 4.64 -2.86
C VAL A 20 4.12 4.11 -3.35
N GLY A 21 5.03 3.80 -2.43
CA GLY A 21 6.34 3.25 -2.76
C GLY A 21 6.24 1.90 -3.47
N LEU A 22 5.41 0.99 -2.96
CA LEU A 22 5.17 -0.31 -3.58
C LEU A 22 4.58 -0.15 -5.00
N GLY A 23 3.54 0.68 -5.15
CA GLY A 23 2.89 0.96 -6.43
C GLY A 23 3.87 1.53 -7.46
N ALA A 24 4.63 2.55 -7.08
CA ALA A 24 5.65 3.15 -7.94
C ALA A 24 6.71 2.13 -8.38
N LEU A 25 7.16 1.26 -7.48
CA LEU A 25 8.15 0.22 -7.77
C LEU A 25 7.61 -0.82 -8.76
N VAL A 26 6.42 -1.39 -8.51
CA VAL A 26 5.87 -2.47 -9.34
C VAL A 26 5.50 -1.98 -10.73
N CYS A 27 4.89 -0.79 -10.82
CA CYS A 27 4.50 -0.19 -12.10
C CYS A 27 5.67 0.50 -12.81
N LYS A 28 6.88 0.55 -12.22
CA LYS A 28 8.03 1.31 -12.74
C LYS A 28 7.65 2.77 -13.08
N ALA A 29 6.99 3.45 -12.15
CA ALA A 29 6.67 4.85 -12.33
C ALA A 29 7.95 5.67 -12.55
N THR A 30 7.95 6.52 -13.58
CA THR A 30 9.08 7.42 -13.88
C THR A 30 9.14 8.62 -12.94
N ARG A 31 8.00 8.99 -12.34
CA ARG A 31 7.84 10.10 -11.39
C ARG A 31 6.58 9.90 -10.55
N ILE A 32 6.56 10.46 -9.35
CA ILE A 32 5.39 10.54 -8.48
C ILE A 32 4.68 11.87 -8.74
N THR A 33 3.35 11.85 -8.86
CA THR A 33 2.51 13.03 -9.09
C THR A 33 1.48 13.21 -7.98
N ASP A 34 0.94 14.43 -7.87
CA ASP A 34 -0.16 14.72 -6.93
C ASP A 34 -1.41 13.88 -7.22
N SER A 35 -1.65 13.54 -8.49
CA SER A 35 -2.76 12.65 -8.87
C SER A 35 -2.60 11.25 -8.29
N MET A 36 -1.36 10.73 -8.16
CA MET A 36 -1.11 9.46 -7.49
C MET A 36 -1.40 9.53 -5.99
N PHE A 37 -1.08 10.65 -5.33
CA PHE A 37 -1.45 10.86 -3.92
C PHE A 37 -2.96 11.01 -3.75
N LEU A 38 -3.66 11.67 -4.68
CA LEU A 38 -5.11 11.73 -4.68
C LEU A 38 -5.74 10.34 -4.85
N ALA A 39 -5.20 9.52 -5.75
CA ALA A 39 -5.63 8.14 -5.93
C ALA A 39 -5.39 7.30 -4.66
N ALA A 40 -4.24 7.46 -4.01
CA ALA A 40 -3.92 6.83 -2.73
C ALA A 40 -4.93 7.22 -1.63
N SER A 41 -5.22 8.51 -1.47
CA SER A 41 -6.18 9.00 -0.47
C SER A 41 -7.59 8.43 -0.68
N LYS A 42 -8.04 8.36 -1.94
CA LYS A 42 -9.33 7.71 -2.28
C LYS A 42 -9.33 6.22 -1.93
N ALA A 43 -8.22 5.52 -2.20
CA ALA A 43 -8.09 4.11 -1.85
C ALA A 43 -8.15 3.88 -0.34
N ILE A 44 -7.51 4.73 0.47
CA ILE A 44 -7.57 4.66 1.94
C ILE A 44 -9.00 4.91 2.44
N SER A 45 -9.67 5.95 1.91
CA SER A 45 -11.04 6.30 2.31
C SER A 45 -12.02 5.15 2.06
N ALA A 46 -11.81 4.35 1.02
CA ALA A 46 -12.68 3.22 0.69
C ALA A 46 -12.61 2.05 1.69
N PHE A 47 -11.65 2.04 2.62
CA PHE A 47 -11.55 1.03 3.68
C PHE A 47 -12.33 1.40 4.94
N VAL A 48 -12.84 2.63 5.05
CA VAL A 48 -13.68 3.05 6.17
C VAL A 48 -15.13 2.73 5.82
N THR A 49 -15.78 1.88 6.62
CA THR A 49 -17.20 1.54 6.38
C THR A 49 -18.13 2.66 6.86
N PRO A 50 -19.36 2.76 6.34
CA PRO A 50 -20.35 3.73 6.82
C PRO A 50 -20.61 3.62 8.33
N GLU A 51 -20.56 2.42 8.90
CA GLU A 51 -20.73 2.20 10.35
C GLU A 51 -19.54 2.75 11.14
N GLN A 52 -18.32 2.52 10.66
CA GLN A 52 -17.11 3.09 11.27
C GLN A 52 -17.13 4.62 11.20
N GLU A 53 -17.47 5.18 10.04
CA GLU A 53 -17.61 6.62 9.85
C GLU A 53 -18.68 7.23 10.79
N ALA A 54 -19.83 6.56 10.95
CA ALA A 54 -20.89 6.99 11.86
C ALA A 54 -20.46 7.02 13.33
N THR A 55 -19.43 6.24 13.71
CA THR A 55 -18.81 6.30 15.05
C THR A 55 -17.72 7.38 15.18
N GLY A 56 -17.41 8.08 14.08
CA GLY A 56 -16.39 9.13 14.02
C GLY A 56 -15.00 8.64 13.60
N LEU A 57 -14.87 7.39 13.12
CA LEU A 57 -13.61 6.86 12.61
C LEU A 57 -13.39 7.38 11.18
N LEU A 58 -12.24 8.02 10.94
CA LEU A 58 -11.91 8.65 9.66
C LEU A 58 -10.87 7.87 8.83
N LEU A 59 -10.20 6.89 9.46
CA LEU A 59 -9.15 6.09 8.84
C LEU A 59 -9.34 4.61 9.22
N PRO A 60 -8.85 3.69 8.36
CA PRO A 60 -8.93 2.26 8.63
C PRO A 60 -8.24 1.87 9.94
N GLU A 61 -8.55 0.68 10.45
CA GLU A 61 -7.84 0.14 11.60
C GLU A 61 -6.42 -0.30 11.23
N MET A 62 -5.47 -0.15 12.16
CA MET A 62 -4.06 -0.47 11.92
C MET A 62 -3.83 -1.94 11.55
N LYS A 63 -4.68 -2.86 12.01
CA LYS A 63 -4.59 -4.29 11.66
C LYS A 63 -4.73 -4.55 10.16
N ASP A 64 -5.40 -3.66 9.43
CA ASP A 64 -5.67 -3.79 8.00
C ASP A 64 -4.57 -3.13 7.15
N ILE A 65 -3.50 -2.61 7.77
CA ILE A 65 -2.50 -1.77 7.10
C ILE A 65 -1.82 -2.47 5.91
N ARG A 66 -1.66 -3.80 5.96
CA ARG A 66 -1.11 -4.58 4.85
C ARG A 66 -2.04 -4.58 3.63
N GLN A 67 -3.35 -4.70 3.85
CA GLN A 67 -4.37 -4.68 2.80
C GLN A 67 -4.56 -3.26 2.26
N VAL A 68 -4.58 -2.26 3.15
CA VAL A 68 -4.60 -0.84 2.76
C VAL A 68 -3.40 -0.50 1.88
N SER A 69 -2.19 -0.93 2.26
CA SER A 69 -0.98 -0.68 1.46
C SER A 69 -1.06 -1.31 0.06
N ALA A 70 -1.59 -2.53 -0.06
CA ALA A 70 -1.79 -3.19 -1.36
C ALA A 70 -2.83 -2.46 -2.22
N ALA A 71 -3.93 -1.99 -1.64
CA ALA A 71 -4.95 -1.22 -2.35
C ALA A 71 -4.45 0.15 -2.80
N VAL A 72 -3.68 0.85 -1.96
CA VAL A 72 -2.99 2.08 -2.33
C VAL A 72 -2.00 1.82 -3.47
N ALA A 73 -1.20 0.75 -3.40
CA ALA A 73 -0.28 0.38 -4.47
C ALA A 73 -1.01 0.12 -5.79
N LYS A 74 -2.17 -0.54 -5.76
CA LYS A 74 -3.02 -0.76 -6.94
C LYS A 74 -3.52 0.56 -7.51
N ALA A 75 -4.09 1.44 -6.67
CA ALA A 75 -4.61 2.73 -7.11
C ALA A 75 -3.52 3.61 -7.73
N VAL A 76 -2.35 3.69 -7.09
CA VAL A 76 -1.18 4.42 -7.59
C VAL A 76 -0.67 3.84 -8.91
N SER A 77 -0.61 2.51 -9.02
CA SER A 77 -0.17 1.84 -10.25
C SER A 77 -1.13 2.08 -11.42
N LYS A 78 -2.44 2.08 -11.16
CA LYS A 78 -3.47 2.40 -12.16
C LYS A 78 -3.36 3.84 -12.63
N GLU A 79 -3.26 4.79 -11.69
CA GLU A 79 -3.06 6.21 -12.04
C GLU A 79 -1.77 6.40 -12.86
N ALA A 80 -0.66 5.78 -12.45
CA ALA A 80 0.59 5.85 -13.19
C ALA A 80 0.49 5.27 -14.61
N ARG A 81 -0.23 4.15 -14.79
CA ARG A 81 -0.51 3.58 -16.10
C ARG A 81 -1.33 4.54 -16.96
N ASP A 82 -2.45 5.01 -16.41
CA ASP A 82 -3.44 5.80 -17.13
C ASP A 82 -2.88 7.20 -17.50
N SER A 83 -1.95 7.72 -16.71
CA SER A 83 -1.22 8.96 -16.98
C SER A 83 0.04 8.77 -17.85
N GLY A 84 0.32 7.56 -18.34
CA GLY A 84 1.49 7.25 -19.17
C GLY A 84 2.85 7.31 -18.46
N LEU A 85 2.86 7.25 -17.12
CA LEU A 85 4.07 7.32 -16.29
C LEU A 85 4.59 5.95 -15.81
N GLY A 86 3.78 4.90 -15.94
CA GLY A 86 4.12 3.53 -15.54
C GLY A 86 3.85 2.50 -16.65
N ARG A 87 4.03 1.21 -16.32
CA ARG A 87 3.81 0.09 -17.25
C ARG A 87 2.34 -0.02 -17.67
N LEU A 88 2.12 -0.36 -18.94
CA LEU A 88 0.82 -0.74 -19.48
C LEU A 88 0.49 -2.19 -19.09
N LEU A 89 -0.07 -2.37 -17.90
CA LEU A 89 -0.56 -3.65 -17.37
C LEU A 89 -2.06 -3.56 -17.10
N ASP A 90 -2.79 -4.64 -17.35
CA ASP A 90 -4.17 -4.76 -16.88
C ASP A 90 -4.23 -4.84 -15.34
N ASP A 91 -5.43 -4.63 -14.80
CA ASP A 91 -5.65 -4.56 -13.35
C ASP A 91 -5.29 -5.89 -12.65
N GLU A 92 -5.57 -7.03 -13.28
CA GLU A 92 -5.30 -8.37 -12.76
C GLU A 92 -3.79 -8.62 -12.62
N LYS A 93 -2.99 -8.26 -13.63
CA LYS A 93 -1.52 -8.37 -13.58
C LYS A 93 -0.93 -7.42 -12.55
N LEU A 94 -1.49 -6.22 -12.39
CA LEU A 94 -1.04 -5.28 -11.35
C LEU A 94 -1.25 -5.89 -9.96
N GLU A 95 -2.44 -6.42 -9.68
CA GLU A 95 -2.73 -7.10 -8.41
C GLU A 95 -1.79 -8.27 -8.13
N ALA A 96 -1.57 -9.14 -9.13
CA ALA A 96 -0.69 -10.29 -8.97
C ALA A 96 0.75 -9.89 -8.64
N ILE A 97 1.29 -8.85 -9.30
CA ILE A 97 2.65 -8.36 -9.04
C ILE A 97 2.72 -7.69 -7.66
N ILE A 98 1.71 -6.92 -7.27
CA ILE A 98 1.63 -6.28 -5.93
C ILE A 98 1.64 -7.35 -4.85
N ALA A 99 0.78 -8.36 -4.96
CA ALA A 99 0.71 -9.46 -3.99
C ALA A 99 2.06 -10.20 -3.88
N LYS A 100 2.73 -10.46 -5.02
CA LYS A 100 4.04 -11.10 -5.04
C LYS A 100 5.15 -10.21 -4.46
N ALA A 101 5.06 -8.90 -4.63
CA ALA A 101 6.06 -7.94 -4.17
C ALA A 101 5.93 -7.62 -2.67
N GLN A 102 4.77 -7.90 -2.07
CA GLN A 102 4.56 -7.71 -0.64
C GLN A 102 5.26 -8.82 0.16
N TRP A 103 6.41 -8.50 0.74
CA TRP A 103 7.24 -9.45 1.47
C TRP A 103 6.53 -10.00 2.71
N GLU A 104 6.65 -11.31 2.92
CA GLU A 104 6.14 -12.02 4.10
C GLU A 104 7.29 -12.39 5.05
N PRO A 105 7.20 -12.05 6.35
CA PRO A 105 8.21 -12.38 7.33
C PRO A 105 8.20 -13.88 7.65
N HIS A 106 9.06 -14.63 6.96
CA HIS A 106 9.29 -16.04 7.24
C HIS A 106 10.79 -16.35 7.21
N TYR A 107 11.22 -17.23 8.12
CA TYR A 107 12.60 -17.72 8.10
C TYR A 107 12.78 -18.69 6.93
N THR A 108 13.76 -18.39 6.08
CA THR A 108 14.21 -19.32 5.05
C THR A 108 15.22 -20.30 5.63
N ALA A 109 15.28 -21.53 5.10
CA ALA A 109 16.31 -22.48 5.47
C ALA A 109 17.72 -21.86 5.27
N TYR A 110 18.56 -21.94 6.31
CA TYR A 110 19.93 -21.45 6.24
C TYR A 110 20.72 -22.23 5.19
N ARG A 111 21.32 -21.51 4.25
CA ARG A 111 22.24 -22.09 3.25
C ARG A 111 23.66 -21.62 3.57
N PRO A 112 24.56 -22.51 4.02
CA PRO A 112 25.97 -22.15 4.23
C PRO A 112 26.59 -21.64 2.92
N GLY A 113 27.34 -20.55 3.00
CA GLY A 113 28.20 -20.10 1.90
C GLY A 113 29.40 -21.02 1.72
N ALA A 114 29.91 -21.14 0.49
CA ALA A 114 31.21 -21.77 0.28
C ALA A 114 32.31 -20.86 0.87
N PRO A 115 33.28 -21.40 1.62
CA PRO A 115 34.43 -20.61 2.08
C PRO A 115 35.16 -20.04 0.85
N ARG A 116 35.58 -18.77 0.94
CA ARG A 116 36.51 -18.21 -0.07
C ARG A 116 37.77 -19.08 -0.09
N GLN A 117 38.16 -19.55 -1.27
CA GLN A 117 39.49 -20.10 -1.45
C GLN A 117 40.50 -18.98 -1.16
N ALA A 118 41.54 -19.29 -0.39
CA ALA A 118 42.67 -18.38 -0.20
C ALA A 118 43.53 -18.43 -1.48
N ASP A 119 43.85 -17.26 -2.03
CA ASP A 119 44.78 -17.09 -3.14
C ASP A 119 46.22 -17.47 -2.72
#